data_AF-A0A0L8AP83-F1
#
_entry.id   AF-A0A0L8AP83-F1
#
_cell.length_a   1.000
_cell.length_b   1.000
_cell.length_c   1.000
_cell.angle_alpha   90.00
_cell.angle_beta   90.00
_cell.angle_gamma   90.00
#
_symmetry.space_group_name_H-M   'P 1'
#
loop_
_entity.id
_entity.type
_entity.pdbx_description
1 polymer ?
#
loop_
_entity_poly.entity_id
_entity_poly.type
_entity_poly.pdbx_seq_one_letter_code
_entity_poly.pdbx_strand_id
1 'polypeptide(L)' 'MEVTLKFLIGTAALAVMIGLYSPWRMLWWMSKQNRLLVLKYYGIPLVVLGLIYLLFYSY' A
#
# COMPACT_ATOMS: atom_id res chain seq x y z
N MET A 1 -13.16 -6.40 12.24
CA MET A 1 -11.83 -5.74 12.32
C MET A 1 -10.81 -6.47 11.46
N GLU A 2 -10.67 -7.79 11.59
CA GLU A 2 -9.76 -8.60 10.77
C GLU A 2 -10.02 -8.49 9.25
N VAL A 3 -11.27 -8.68 8.83
CA VAL A 3 -11.68 -8.59 7.41
C VAL A 3 -11.37 -7.21 6.83
N THR A 4 -11.66 -6.15 7.59
CA THR A 4 -11.34 -4.77 7.21
C THR A 4 -9.84 -4.58 7.00
N LEU A 5 -9.02 -5.13 7.91
CA LEU A 5 -7.57 -5.02 7.82
C LEU A 5 -7.00 -5.79 6.62
N LYS A 6 -7.49 -7.02 6.37
CA LYS A 6 -7.15 -7.81 5.17
C LYS A 6 -7.51 -7.08 3.88
N PHE A 7 -8.68 -6.43 3.85
CA PHE A 7 -9.11 -5.62 2.71
C PHE A 7 -8.19 -4.41 2.48
N LEU A 8 -7.80 -3.70 3.54
CA LEU A 8 -6.86 -2.58 3.46
C LEU A 8 -5.48 -3.02 2.98
N ILE A 9 -4.97 -4.16 3.46
CA ILE A 9 -3.70 -4.73 3.00
C ILE A 9 -3.80 -5.09 1.51
N GLY A 10 -4.87 -5.75 1.09
CA GLY A 10 -5.08 -6.13 -0.31
C GLY A 10 -5.14 -4.91 -1.24
N THR A 11 -5.88 -3.87 -0.86
CA THR A 11 -5.98 -2.64 -1.65
C THR A 11 -4.67 -1.87 -1.70
N ALA A 12 -3.92 -1.79 -0.59
CA ALA A 12 -2.58 -1.20 -0.56
C ALA A 12 -1.58 -1.99 -1.40
N ALA A 13 -1.63 -3.33 -1.39
CA ALA A 13 -0.79 -4.17 -2.23
C ALA A 13 -1.09 -3.97 -3.72
N LEU A 14 -2.37 -3.92 -4.10
CA LEU A 14 -2.78 -3.60 -5.47
C LEU A 14 -2.30 -2.20 -5.88
N ALA A 15 -2.43 -1.20 -5.01
CA ALA A 15 -1.96 0.16 -5.25
C ALA A 15 -0.44 0.21 -5.49
N VAL A 16 0.35 -0.54 -4.70
CA VAL A 16 1.80 -0.67 -4.88
C VAL A 16 2.11 -1.34 -6.22
N MET A 17 1.45 -2.47 -6.55
CA MET A 17 1.70 -3.16 -7.82
C MET A 17 1.38 -2.28 -9.04
N ILE A 18 0.20 -1.64 -9.03
CA ILE A 18 -0.23 -0.73 -10.11
C ILE A 18 0.71 0.48 -10.19
N GLY A 19 1.06 1.08 -9.05
CA GLY A 19 1.95 2.24 -9.01
C GLY A 19 3.40 1.93 -9.40
N LEU A 20 3.90 0.73 -9.11
CA LEU A 20 5.24 0.32 -9.53
C LEU A 20 5.31 0.11 -11.06
N TYR A 21 4.26 -0.48 -11.65
CA TYR A 21 4.13 -0.60 -13.10
C TYR A 21 3.92 0.77 -13.75
N SER A 22 3.04 1.58 -13.16
CA SER A 22 2.54 2.84 -13.71
C SER A 22 2.37 3.87 -12.59
N PRO A 23 3.44 4.62 -12.26
CA PRO A 23 3.39 5.59 -11.18
C PRO A 23 2.41 6.73 -11.45
N TRP A 24 2.18 7.09 -12.72
CA TRP A 24 1.24 8.15 -13.09
C TRP A 24 -0.21 7.82 -12.70
N ARG A 25 -0.61 6.55 -12.74
CA ARG A 25 -1.98 6.14 -12.38
C ARG A 25 -2.24 6.31 -10.89
N MET A 26 -1.25 6.02 -10.06
CA MET A 26 -1.39 6.06 -8.61
C MET A 26 -1.04 7.43 -8.01
N LEU A 27 -0.14 8.16 -8.65
CA LEU A 27 0.30 9.50 -8.23
C LEU A 27 -0.22 10.60 -9.16
N TRP A 28 -1.42 10.41 -9.75
CA TRP A 28 -2.03 11.36 -10.70
C TRP A 28 -2.23 12.77 -10.12
N TRP A 29 -2.36 12.86 -8.78
CA TRP A 29 -2.53 14.10 -8.02
C TRP A 29 -1.20 14.77 -7.62
N MET A 30 -0.06 14.11 -7.83
CA MET A 30 1.27 14.59 -7.46
C MET A 30 1.98 15.24 -8.65
N SER A 31 2.69 16.34 -8.41
CA SER A 31 3.53 17.01 -9.41
C SER A 31 4.70 16.15 -9.87
N LYS A 32 5.22 15.26 -9.02
CA LYS A 32 6.28 14.31 -9.35
C LYS A 32 5.75 12.88 -9.22
N GLN A 33 5.83 12.11 -10.29
CA GLN A 33 5.42 10.71 -10.30
C GLN A 33 6.65 9.84 -10.50
N ASN A 34 7.11 9.19 -9.43
CA ASN A 34 8.19 8.21 -9.51
C ASN A 34 7.88 6.98 -8.64
N ARG A 35 8.58 5.87 -8.92
CA ARG A 35 8.34 4.59 -8.23
C ARG A 35 8.69 4.65 -6.73
N LEU A 36 9.66 5.48 -6.36
CA LEU A 36 10.03 5.70 -4.95
C LEU A 36 8.91 6.38 -4.16
N LEU A 37 8.20 7.33 -4.77
CA LEU A 37 7.04 7.97 -4.16
C LEU A 37 5.89 6.98 -4.03
N VAL A 38 5.71 6.06 -4.98
CA VAL A 38 4.72 4.98 -4.83
C VAL A 38 5.05 4.12 -3.61
N LEU A 39 6.30 3.70 -3.45
CA LEU A 39 6.72 2.94 -2.27
C LEU A 39 6.58 3.76 -0.98
N LYS A 40 6.85 5.07 -1.02
CA LYS A 40 6.68 5.94 0.15
C LYS A 40 5.21 6.08 0.56
N TYR A 41 4.31 6.32 -0.39
CA TYR A 41 2.90 6.63 -0.10
C TYR A 41 2.01 5.40 0.01
N TYR A 42 2.32 4.30 -0.68
CA TYR A 42 1.51 3.07 -0.66
C TYR A 42 2.27 1.89 -0.04
N GLY A 43 3.60 1.83 -0.22
CA GLY A 43 4.43 0.77 0.35
C GLY A 43 4.63 0.87 1.86
N ILE A 44 4.93 2.07 2.40
CA ILE A 44 5.07 2.26 3.86
C ILE A 44 3.76 1.90 4.58
N PRO A 45 2.57 2.39 4.17
CA PRO A 45 1.31 1.96 4.79
C PRO A 45 1.06 0.46 4.66
N LEU A 46 1.39 -0.16 3.52
CA LEU A 46 1.25 -1.60 3.35
C LEU A 46 2.08 -2.38 4.39
N VAL A 47 3.32 -1.98 4.62
CA VAL A 47 4.19 -2.61 5.64
C VAL A 47 3.63 -2.42 7.04
N VAL A 48 3.19 -1.20 7.38
CA VAL A 48 2.59 -0.91 8.69
C VAL A 48 1.32 -1.75 8.92
N LEU A 49 0.43 -1.83 7.92
CA LEU A 49 -0.77 -2.65 8.01
C LEU A 49 -0.44 -4.14 8.15
N GLY A 50 0.58 -4.63 7.42
CA GLY A 50 1.07 -6.01 7.55
C GLY A 50 1.61 -6.32 8.94
N LEU A 51 2.37 -5.39 9.55
CA LEU A 51 2.86 -5.54 10.92
C LEU A 51 1.72 -5.53 11.94
N ILE A 52 0.72 -4.66 11.77
CA ILE A 52 -0.49 -4.67 12.62
C ILE A 52 -1.22 -6.01 12.49
N TYR A 53 -1.37 -6.54 11.27
CA TYR A 53 -1.98 -7.84 11.07
C TYR A 53 -1.24 -8.94 11.82
N LEU A 54 0.09 -9.00 11.67
CA LEU A 54 0.92 -9.99 12.34
C LEU A 54 0.85 -9.87 13.87
N LEU A 55 0.82 -8.65 14.41
CA LEU A 55 0.81 -8.46 15.87
C LEU A 55 -0.51 -8.88 16.52
N PHE A 56 -1.65 -8.66 15.85
CA PHE A 56 -2.98 -8.89 16.43
C PHE A 56 -3.67 -10.19 15.98
N TYR A 57 -3.25 -10.78 14.86
CA TYR A 57 -3.96 -11.92 14.22
C TYR A 57 -3.06 -13.13 13.94
N SER A 58 -1.82 -13.14 14.41
CA SER A 58 -0.88 -14.24 14.17
C SER A 58 -0.82 -15.30 15.29
N TYR A 59 -1.88 -15.43 16.10
CA TYR A 59 -2.03 -16.43 17.17
C TYR A 59 -3.30 -17.26 16.99
#